data_AF-A0A539EHV4-F1
#
_entry.id   AF-A0A539EHV4-F1
#
_cell.length_a   1.000
_cell.length_b   1.000
_cell.length_c   1.000
_cell.angle_alpha   90.00
_cell.angle_beta   90.00
_cell.angle_gamma   90.00
#
_symmetry.space_group_name_H-M   'P 1'
#
loop_
_entity.id
_entity.type
_entity.pdbx_description
1 polymer ?
#
loop_
_entity_poly.entity_id
_entity_poly.type
_entity_poly.pdbx_seq_one_letter_code
_entity_poly.pdbx_strand_id
1 'polypeptide(L)'
;IAFLALAAAVLSEDDPARRTVYARGLVRLSRLTEKMGNSFWTYLALWTLGRAGFGDPGTDGEVALWLSRRREHVARARVAMLEWDYPANKVKREVVNSTRPEIATGRWPLSDRLAPRQPLPVWQRPPADFVWQRSPYSLDDWVGYRADPPQRFSPLDFLVAYRLGVAAGALSAED
;
A
#
# COMPACT_ATOMS: atom_id res chain seq x y z
N ILE A 1 5.17 9.65 -8.06
CA ILE A 1 4.76 10.44 -9.26
C ILE A 1 4.27 9.53 -10.38
N ALA A 2 5.10 8.62 -10.93
CA ALA A 2 4.69 7.73 -12.03
C ALA A 2 3.43 6.87 -11.74
N PHE A 3 3.32 6.29 -10.53
CA PHE A 3 2.13 5.55 -10.11
C PHE A 3 0.85 6.39 -10.13
N LEU A 4 0.92 7.60 -9.57
CA LEU A 4 -0.22 8.51 -9.48
C LEU A 4 -0.66 8.96 -10.88
N ALA A 5 0.30 9.25 -11.76
CA ALA A 5 0.03 9.63 -13.14
C ALA A 5 -0.64 8.50 -13.93
N LEU A 6 -0.13 7.27 -13.81
CA LEU A 6 -0.73 6.10 -14.45
C LEU A 6 -2.11 5.78 -13.89
N ALA A 7 -2.29 5.89 -12.57
CA ALA A 7 -3.59 5.69 -11.94
C ALA A 7 -4.63 6.72 -12.40
N ALA A 8 -4.27 8.00 -12.40
CA ALA A 8 -5.13 9.06 -12.92
C ALA A 8 -5.49 8.81 -14.39
N ALA A 9 -4.50 8.51 -15.23
CA ALA A 9 -4.73 8.22 -16.65
C ALA A 9 -5.64 7.00 -16.87
N VAL A 10 -5.51 5.93 -16.07
CA VAL A 10 -6.41 4.77 -16.14
C VAL A 10 -7.86 5.15 -15.80
N LEU A 11 -8.07 6.08 -14.86
CA LEU A 11 -9.40 6.46 -14.39
C LEU A 11 -10.08 7.53 -15.25
N SER A 12 -9.30 8.39 -15.92
CA SER A 12 -9.82 9.52 -16.69
C SER A 12 -9.74 9.35 -18.21
N GLU A 13 -9.10 8.29 -18.72
CA GLU A 13 -8.99 8.06 -20.17
C GLU A 13 -10.26 7.41 -20.74
N ASP A 14 -10.80 8.03 -21.78
CA ASP A 14 -12.03 7.59 -22.45
C ASP A 14 -11.73 6.55 -23.55
N ASP A 15 -10.55 6.61 -24.19
CA ASP A 15 -10.14 5.65 -25.22
C ASP A 15 -9.77 4.29 -24.57
N PRO A 16 -10.54 3.20 -24.83
CA PRO A 16 -10.28 1.89 -24.22
C PRO A 16 -8.90 1.31 -24.55
N ALA A 17 -8.37 1.61 -25.75
CA ALA A 17 -7.07 1.11 -26.17
C ALA A 17 -5.95 1.80 -25.39
N ARG A 18 -6.01 3.12 -25.22
CA ARG A 18 -5.05 3.89 -24.41
C ARG A 18 -5.17 3.56 -22.93
N ARG A 19 -6.38 3.45 -22.41
CA ARG A 19 -6.65 3.03 -21.03
C ARG A 19 -6.00 1.68 -20.73
N THR A 20 -6.07 0.73 -21.66
CA THR A 20 -5.40 -0.58 -21.56
C THR A 20 -3.88 -0.45 -21.52
N VAL A 21 -3.29 0.44 -22.31
CA VAL A 21 -1.84 0.71 -22.27
C VAL A 21 -1.42 1.24 -20.91
N TYR A 22 -2.16 2.20 -20.34
CA TYR A 22 -1.88 2.72 -18.99
C TYR A 22 -2.05 1.65 -17.91
N ALA A 23 -3.08 0.82 -18.01
CA ALA A 23 -3.30 -0.30 -17.09
C ALA A 23 -2.14 -1.29 -17.11
N ARG A 24 -1.63 -1.67 -18.29
CA ARG A 24 -0.42 -2.50 -18.42
C ARG A 24 0.82 -1.83 -17.84
N GLY A 25 0.97 -0.52 -18.06
CA GLY A 25 2.03 0.28 -17.46
C GLY A 25 1.99 0.23 -15.93
N LEU A 26 0.81 0.39 -15.34
CA LEU A 26 0.57 0.32 -13.90
C LEU A 26 0.89 -1.06 -13.33
N VAL A 27 0.51 -2.14 -14.03
CA VAL A 27 0.87 -3.52 -13.67
C VAL A 27 2.39 -3.73 -13.73
N ARG A 28 3.05 -3.28 -14.81
CA ARG A 28 4.50 -3.42 -14.95
C ARG A 28 5.25 -2.68 -13.85
N LEU A 29 4.84 -1.45 -13.55
CA LEU A 29 5.42 -0.66 -12.47
C LEU A 29 5.19 -1.33 -11.10
N SER A 30 3.98 -1.86 -10.88
CA SER A 30 3.66 -2.63 -9.67
C SER A 30 4.55 -3.85 -9.49
N ARG A 31 4.79 -4.63 -10.55
CA ARG A 31 5.72 -5.79 -10.49
C ARG A 31 7.14 -5.38 -10.12
N LEU A 32 7.61 -4.22 -10.58
CA LEU A 32 8.93 -3.70 -10.24
C LEU A 32 9.01 -3.27 -8.77
N THR A 33 7.97 -2.61 -8.25
CA THR A 33 7.95 -2.11 -6.88
C THR A 33 7.47 -3.12 -5.84
N GLU A 34 6.87 -4.25 -6.26
CA GLU A 34 6.41 -5.32 -5.38
C GLU A 34 7.57 -5.86 -4.52
N LYS A 35 8.76 -5.98 -5.10
CA LYS A 35 9.98 -6.38 -4.38
C LYS A 35 10.43 -5.36 -3.33
N MET A 36 10.00 -4.11 -3.44
CA MET A 36 10.26 -3.07 -2.45
C MET A 36 9.26 -3.12 -1.28
N GLY A 37 8.27 -4.04 -1.31
CA GLY A 37 7.25 -4.25 -0.28
C GLY A 37 6.43 -3.01 0.08
N ASN A 38 6.38 -2.02 -0.83
CA ASN A 38 5.56 -0.85 -0.66
C ASN A 38 4.09 -1.19 -0.96
N SER A 39 3.33 -1.32 0.11
CA SER A 39 1.91 -1.66 0.12
C SER A 39 1.07 -0.62 -0.63
N PHE A 40 1.34 0.68 -0.43
CA PHE A 40 0.51 1.75 -0.97
C PHE A 40 0.40 1.70 -2.49
N TRP A 41 1.53 1.56 -3.19
CA TRP A 41 1.53 1.53 -4.65
C TRP A 41 0.83 0.29 -5.20
N THR A 42 1.00 -0.85 -4.52
CA THR A 42 0.31 -2.10 -4.86
C THR A 42 -1.20 -1.93 -4.72
N TYR A 43 -1.68 -1.32 -3.63
CA TYR A 43 -3.12 -1.11 -3.42
C TYR A 43 -3.71 -0.03 -4.32
N LEU A 44 -3.00 1.08 -4.54
CA LEU A 44 -3.42 2.10 -5.50
C LEU A 44 -3.62 1.46 -6.88
N ALA A 45 -2.68 0.64 -7.34
CA ALA A 45 -2.80 -0.07 -8.60
C ALA A 45 -4.02 -0.99 -8.63
N LEU A 46 -4.21 -1.80 -7.59
CA LEU A 46 -5.33 -2.75 -7.51
C LEU A 46 -6.69 -2.04 -7.48
N TRP A 47 -6.82 -1.00 -6.66
CA TRP A 47 -8.04 -0.18 -6.59
C TRP A 47 -8.32 0.50 -7.93
N THR A 48 -7.32 1.14 -8.52
CA THR A 48 -7.46 1.86 -9.80
C THR A 48 -7.94 0.91 -10.90
N LEU A 49 -7.28 -0.24 -11.06
CA LEU A 49 -7.62 -1.20 -12.11
C LEU A 49 -9.00 -1.81 -11.88
N GLY A 50 -9.34 -2.17 -10.64
CA GLY A 50 -10.67 -2.68 -10.29
C GLY A 50 -11.79 -1.65 -10.52
N ARG A 51 -11.55 -0.38 -10.16
CA ARG A 51 -12.49 0.72 -10.37
C ARG A 51 -12.71 1.01 -11.86
N ALA A 52 -11.65 0.92 -12.66
CA ALA A 52 -11.69 1.09 -14.12
C ALA A 52 -12.26 -0.14 -14.86
N GLY A 53 -12.71 -1.18 -14.14
CA GLY A 53 -13.39 -2.34 -14.71
C GLY A 53 -12.46 -3.40 -15.30
N PHE A 54 -11.15 -3.30 -15.09
CA PHE A 54 -10.24 -4.39 -15.47
C PHE A 54 -10.46 -5.57 -14.53
N GLY A 55 -10.81 -6.73 -15.06
CA GLY A 55 -11.15 -7.91 -14.26
C GLY A 55 -11.59 -9.13 -15.06
N ASP A 56 -11.83 -8.99 -16.36
CA ASP A 56 -12.20 -10.09 -17.23
C ASP A 56 -10.97 -10.69 -17.92
N PRO A 57 -10.59 -11.95 -17.63
CA PRO A 57 -9.44 -12.59 -18.27
C PRO A 57 -9.54 -12.69 -19.78
N GLY A 58 -10.75 -12.75 -20.35
CA GLY A 58 -10.96 -12.90 -21.80
C GLY A 58 -10.62 -11.63 -22.58
N THR A 59 -10.83 -10.46 -21.98
CA THR A 59 -10.65 -9.15 -22.63
C THR A 59 -9.41 -8.41 -22.11
N ASP A 60 -9.13 -8.49 -20.81
CA ASP A 60 -8.06 -7.72 -20.16
C ASP A 60 -6.73 -8.48 -20.03
N GLY A 61 -6.72 -9.78 -20.36
CA GLY A 61 -5.55 -10.63 -20.41
C GLY A 61 -4.67 -10.55 -19.15
N GLU A 62 -3.44 -10.04 -19.31
CA GLU A 62 -2.46 -10.01 -18.21
C GLU A 62 -2.86 -9.10 -17.04
N VAL A 63 -3.70 -8.07 -17.28
CA VAL A 63 -4.13 -7.13 -16.24
C VAL A 63 -5.12 -7.82 -15.30
N ALA A 64 -6.14 -8.48 -15.86
CA ALA A 64 -7.08 -9.29 -15.08
C ALA A 64 -6.40 -10.47 -14.36
N LEU A 65 -5.41 -11.11 -14.99
CA LEU A 65 -4.63 -12.16 -14.34
C LEU A 65 -3.81 -11.63 -13.15
N TRP A 66 -3.23 -10.43 -13.29
CA TRP A 66 -2.46 -9.80 -12.21
C TRP A 66 -3.35 -9.42 -11.02
N LEU A 67 -4.54 -8.89 -11.30
CA LEU A 67 -5.58 -8.55 -10.32
C LEU A 67 -6.12 -9.78 -9.58
N SER A 68 -6.53 -10.82 -10.31
CA SER A 68 -7.16 -12.01 -9.73
C SER A 68 -6.26 -12.72 -8.73
N ARG A 69 -4.96 -12.86 -9.05
CA ARG A 69 -3.93 -13.41 -8.14
C ARG A 69 -3.74 -12.62 -6.85
N ARG A 70 -4.23 -11.38 -6.78
CA ARG A 70 -4.05 -10.47 -5.65
C ARG A 70 -5.34 -10.18 -4.90
N ARG A 71 -6.51 -10.67 -5.34
CA ARG A 71 -7.81 -10.47 -4.66
C ARG A 71 -7.76 -10.83 -3.17
N GLU A 72 -7.17 -11.97 -2.84
CA GLU A 72 -7.07 -12.43 -1.45
C GLU A 72 -6.10 -11.56 -0.62
N HIS A 73 -5.01 -11.09 -1.26
CA HIS A 73 -4.09 -10.14 -0.63
C HIS A 73 -4.77 -8.79 -0.35
N VAL A 74 -5.62 -8.30 -1.27
CA VAL A 74 -6.43 -7.10 -1.09
C VAL A 74 -7.44 -7.29 0.03
N ALA A 75 -8.16 -8.42 0.07
CA ALA A 75 -9.13 -8.69 1.12
C ALA A 75 -8.49 -8.65 2.52
N ARG A 76 -7.30 -9.27 2.67
CA ARG A 76 -6.54 -9.24 3.93
C ARG A 76 -6.00 -7.85 4.27
N ALA A 77 -5.62 -7.07 3.27
CA ALA A 77 -5.05 -5.75 3.47
C ALA A 77 -6.07 -4.63 3.64
N ARG A 78 -7.30 -4.83 3.14
CA ARG A 78 -8.43 -3.93 3.31
C ARG A 78 -8.66 -3.65 4.79
N VAL A 79 -8.58 -4.68 5.63
CA VAL A 79 -8.70 -4.57 7.08
C VAL A 79 -7.63 -3.63 7.63
N ALA A 80 -6.38 -3.80 7.19
CA ALA A 80 -5.26 -2.95 7.57
C ALA A 80 -5.15 -1.64 6.76
N MET A 81 -6.23 -1.15 6.14
CA MET A 81 -6.20 0.13 5.40
C MET A 81 -7.48 0.94 5.57
N LEU A 82 -8.63 0.27 5.58
CA LEU A 82 -9.96 0.87 5.73
C LEU A 82 -10.57 0.57 7.10
N GLU A 83 -10.25 -0.59 7.68
CA GLU A 83 -10.77 -1.02 9.00
C GLU A 83 -9.69 -0.89 10.09
N TRP A 84 -8.56 -0.27 9.74
CA TRP A 84 -7.51 0.03 10.70
C TRP A 84 -8.02 1.18 11.53
N ASP A 85 -8.36 0.89 12.79
CA ASP A 85 -9.06 1.79 13.69
C ASP A 85 -8.31 3.13 13.81
N TYR A 86 -8.70 4.08 12.96
CA TYR A 86 -8.14 5.42 12.85
C TYR A 86 -9.06 6.33 13.67
N PRO A 87 -8.53 7.11 14.63
CA PRO A 87 -7.12 7.47 14.81
C PRO A 87 -6.33 6.61 15.81
N ALA A 88 -6.93 5.60 16.46
CA ALA A 88 -6.31 4.84 17.55
C ALA A 88 -4.97 4.18 17.19
N ASN A 89 -4.80 3.81 15.91
CA ASN A 89 -3.60 3.13 15.43
C ASN A 89 -2.54 4.04 14.76
N LYS A 90 -2.78 5.36 14.66
CA LYS A 90 -1.78 6.36 14.22
C LYS A 90 -1.02 6.97 15.39
N VAL A 91 -0.80 6.16 16.41
CA VAL A 91 -0.18 6.55 17.67
C VAL A 91 1.28 6.08 17.66
N LYS A 92 2.20 6.92 18.14
CA LYS A 92 3.55 6.45 18.52
C LYS A 92 3.40 5.37 19.58
N ARG A 93 3.81 4.15 19.23
CA ARG A 93 3.85 3.00 20.12
C ARG A 93 5.15 2.27 19.89
N GLU A 94 5.65 1.68 20.96
CA GLU A 94 6.75 0.74 20.86
C GLU A 94 6.35 -0.44 19.97
N VAL A 95 7.23 -0.77 19.02
CA VAL A 95 7.13 -1.99 18.20
C VAL A 95 8.47 -2.69 18.26
N VAL A 96 8.50 -3.87 18.88
CA VAL A 96 9.69 -4.73 18.97
C VAL A 96 9.39 -6.04 18.25
N ASN A 97 9.67 -6.08 16.95
CA ASN A 97 9.48 -7.28 16.15
C ASN A 97 10.68 -8.22 16.21
N SER A 98 11.86 -7.73 16.60
CA SER A 98 13.07 -8.53 16.73
C SER A 98 12.97 -9.64 17.77
N THR A 99 12.09 -9.49 18.76
CA THR A 99 11.85 -10.47 19.82
C THR A 99 10.72 -11.46 19.48
N ARG A 100 10.03 -11.28 18.36
CA ARG A 100 8.87 -12.11 17.98
C ARG A 100 9.34 -13.38 17.26
N PRO A 101 9.12 -14.58 17.83
CA PRO A 101 9.67 -15.83 17.30
C PRO A 101 9.10 -16.21 15.92
N GLU A 102 7.92 -15.72 15.56
CA GLU A 102 7.28 -15.95 14.28
C GLU A 102 7.85 -15.10 13.13
N ILE A 103 8.66 -14.08 13.44
CA ILE A 103 9.30 -13.21 12.44
C ILE A 103 10.72 -13.71 12.18
N ALA A 104 10.92 -14.36 11.04
CA ALA A 104 12.25 -14.77 10.61
C ALA A 104 13.13 -13.54 10.35
N THR A 105 14.25 -13.41 11.06
CA THR A 105 15.20 -12.29 10.93
C THR A 105 16.53 -12.71 10.29
N GLY A 106 17.26 -11.73 9.77
CA GLY A 106 18.59 -11.86 9.19
C GLY A 106 19.31 -10.52 9.21
N ARG A 107 20.62 -10.52 8.92
CA ARG A 107 21.38 -9.27 8.79
C ARG A 107 21.31 -8.75 7.36
N TRP A 108 21.15 -7.44 7.20
CA TRP A 108 21.27 -6.80 5.89
C TRP A 108 22.71 -6.94 5.36
N PRO A 109 22.90 -7.30 4.08
CA PRO A 109 24.23 -7.49 3.50
C PRO A 109 25.14 -6.27 3.59
N LEU A 110 24.55 -5.07 3.67
CA LEU A 110 25.26 -3.79 3.58
C LEU A 110 25.28 -2.98 4.87
N SER A 111 24.64 -3.43 5.95
CA SER A 111 24.58 -2.61 7.18
C SER A 111 24.66 -3.37 8.50
N ASP A 112 24.86 -4.69 8.49
CA ASP A 112 24.84 -5.56 9.68
C ASP A 112 23.60 -5.43 10.58
N ARG A 113 22.64 -4.58 10.21
CA ARG A 113 21.39 -4.32 10.90
C ARG A 113 20.50 -5.55 10.77
N LEU A 114 19.91 -5.92 11.89
CA LEU A 114 18.89 -6.94 11.93
C LEU A 114 17.64 -6.45 11.20
N ALA A 115 17.10 -7.29 10.33
CA ALA A 115 15.89 -7.04 9.57
C ALA A 115 15.12 -8.33 9.39
N PRO A 116 13.81 -8.24 9.10
CA PRO A 116 13.04 -9.42 8.74
C PRO A 116 13.54 -9.95 7.39
N ARG A 117 13.56 -11.27 7.22
CA ARG A 117 13.93 -11.91 5.93
C ARG A 117 12.88 -11.68 4.85
N GLN A 118 11.65 -11.38 5.26
CA GLN A 118 10.54 -11.06 4.38
C GLN A 118 9.93 -9.72 4.76
N PRO A 119 9.31 -9.00 3.80
CA PRO A 119 8.51 -7.82 4.07
C PRO A 119 7.50 -8.07 5.20
N LEU A 120 7.51 -7.23 6.24
CA LEU A 120 6.47 -7.30 7.26
C LEU A 120 5.13 -6.80 6.71
N PRO A 121 3.99 -7.39 7.11
CA PRO A 121 2.68 -6.80 6.89
C PRO A 121 2.57 -5.41 7.50
N VAL A 122 1.79 -4.52 6.88
CA VAL A 122 1.73 -3.10 7.28
C VAL A 122 1.40 -2.91 8.76
N TRP A 123 0.47 -3.72 9.29
CA TRP A 123 0.03 -3.69 10.69
C TRP A 123 1.06 -4.17 11.71
N GLN A 124 2.10 -4.86 11.26
CA GLN A 124 3.21 -5.30 12.10
C GLN A 124 4.38 -4.31 12.04
N ARG A 125 4.39 -3.38 11.09
CA ARG A 125 5.50 -2.43 10.95
C ARG A 125 5.46 -1.39 12.07
N PRO A 126 6.63 -0.85 12.45
CA PRO A 126 6.72 0.39 13.19
C PRO A 126 5.80 1.52 12.69
N PRO A 127 5.26 2.35 13.60
CA PRO A 127 4.45 3.49 13.21
C PRO A 127 5.29 4.54 12.46
N ALA A 128 4.66 5.21 11.50
CA ALA A 128 5.20 6.33 10.75
C ALA A 128 4.06 7.31 10.44
N ASP A 129 4.41 8.56 10.13
CA ASP A 129 3.48 9.58 9.64
C ASP A 129 2.62 9.00 8.51
N PHE A 130 3.29 8.23 7.65
CA PHE A 130 2.75 7.56 6.49
C PHE A 130 3.23 6.10 6.46
N VAL A 131 2.30 5.14 6.58
CA VAL A 131 2.60 3.69 6.70
C VAL A 131 3.39 3.11 5.53
N TRP A 132 3.35 3.75 4.36
CA TRP A 132 4.11 3.36 3.17
C TRP A 132 5.47 4.04 3.04
N GLN A 133 5.76 5.08 3.83
CA GLN A 133 7.11 5.62 3.94
C GLN A 133 8.01 4.71 4.77
N ARG A 134 7.41 3.90 5.65
CA ARG A 134 8.17 2.92 6.41
C ARG A 134 8.59 1.77 5.50
N SER A 135 9.88 1.48 5.53
CA SER A 135 10.42 0.30 4.87
C SER A 135 9.68 -0.95 5.36
N PRO A 136 9.28 -1.85 4.45
CA PRO A 136 8.69 -3.12 4.87
C PRO A 136 9.69 -4.02 5.63
N TYR A 137 10.98 -3.68 5.60
CA TYR A 137 12.04 -4.33 6.34
C TYR A 137 12.39 -3.59 7.64
N SER A 138 11.60 -2.59 8.05
CA SER A 138 11.75 -1.98 9.37
C SER A 138 11.27 -2.95 10.45
N LEU A 139 12.21 -3.39 11.29
CA LEU A 139 11.98 -4.39 12.33
C LEU A 139 11.44 -3.73 13.61
N ASP A 140 12.26 -2.93 14.28
CA ASP A 140 11.94 -2.30 15.56
C ASP A 140 11.84 -0.78 15.43
N ASP A 141 11.05 -0.15 16.31
CA ASP A 141 11.05 1.30 16.49
C ASP A 141 10.41 1.72 17.82
N TRP A 142 10.71 2.94 18.25
CA TRP A 142 10.18 3.52 19.49
C TRP A 142 10.40 2.64 20.72
N VAL A 143 11.52 1.89 20.75
CA VAL A 143 11.91 1.04 21.88
C VAL A 143 12.09 1.92 23.12
N GLY A 144 11.39 1.59 24.20
CA GLY A 144 11.35 2.37 25.43
C GLY A 144 10.47 3.62 25.37
N TYR A 145 9.59 3.77 24.37
CA TYR A 145 8.63 4.87 24.31
C TYR A 145 7.65 4.82 25.48
N ARG A 146 7.58 5.92 26.25
CA ARG A 146 6.76 6.07 27.46
C ARG A 146 5.83 7.28 27.42
N ALA A 147 5.70 7.97 26.29
CA ALA A 147 5.02 9.26 26.30
C ALA A 147 3.48 9.13 26.28
N ASP A 148 2.88 9.78 27.27
CA ASP A 148 1.45 9.99 27.48
C ASP A 148 1.20 11.53 27.47
N PRO A 149 0.29 12.08 26.64
CA PRO A 149 -0.61 11.38 25.72
C PRO A 149 0.06 10.93 24.41
N PRO A 150 -0.50 9.90 23.76
CA PRO A 150 0.00 9.40 22.48
C PRO A 150 0.00 10.48 21.39
N GLN A 151 1.15 10.69 20.74
CA GLN A 151 1.23 11.57 19.57
C GLN A 151 0.57 10.91 18.36
N ARG A 152 -0.38 11.62 17.75
CA ARG A 152 -1.14 11.20 16.58
C ARG A 152 -0.53 11.76 15.30
N PHE A 153 -0.49 10.95 14.25
CA PHE A 153 -0.08 11.39 12.91
C PHE A 153 -1.29 11.62 11.99
N SER A 154 -1.15 12.51 11.01
CA SER A 154 -2.20 12.86 10.03
C SER A 154 -2.29 11.85 8.87
N PRO A 155 -3.48 11.48 8.38
CA PRO A 155 -3.70 10.57 7.26
C PRO A 155 -3.62 11.30 5.92
N LEU A 156 -2.69 12.24 5.77
CA LEU A 156 -2.58 13.08 4.58
C LEU A 156 -2.53 12.28 3.26
N ASP A 157 -2.07 11.02 3.26
CA ASP A 157 -2.10 10.16 2.06
C ASP A 157 -3.46 9.54 1.76
N PHE A 158 -4.24 9.26 2.80
CA PHE A 158 -5.64 8.90 2.61
C PHE A 158 -6.42 10.12 2.13
N LEU A 159 -6.09 11.31 2.63
CA LEU A 159 -6.67 12.56 2.15
C LEU A 159 -6.26 12.85 0.70
N VAL A 160 -5.00 12.59 0.32
CA VAL A 160 -4.53 12.77 -1.07
C VAL A 160 -5.11 11.70 -1.98
N ALA A 161 -5.18 10.42 -1.56
CA ALA A 161 -5.84 9.37 -2.33
C ALA A 161 -7.36 9.59 -2.46
N TYR A 162 -8.01 10.04 -1.39
CA TYR A 162 -9.42 10.44 -1.36
C TYR A 162 -9.66 11.66 -2.26
N ARG A 163 -8.86 12.72 -2.12
CA ARG A 163 -8.96 13.92 -2.96
C ARG A 163 -8.66 13.62 -4.42
N LEU A 164 -7.74 12.70 -4.71
CA LEU A 164 -7.51 12.21 -6.07
C LEU A 164 -8.73 11.42 -6.56
N GLY A 165 -9.34 10.59 -5.71
CA GLY A 165 -10.58 9.88 -6.01
C GLY A 165 -11.75 10.82 -6.28
N VAL A 166 -11.92 11.88 -5.49
CA VAL A 166 -12.93 12.93 -5.69
C VAL A 166 -12.62 13.74 -6.96
N ALA A 167 -11.38 14.16 -7.18
CA ALA A 167 -10.97 14.90 -8.37
C ALA A 167 -11.09 14.09 -9.67
N ALA A 168 -10.92 12.78 -9.60
CA ALA A 168 -11.11 11.85 -10.72
C ALA A 168 -12.57 11.36 -10.86
N GLY A 169 -13.52 11.87 -10.05
CA GLY A 169 -14.92 11.46 -10.06
C GLY A 169 -15.18 10.01 -9.61
N ALA A 170 -14.16 9.36 -9.04
CA ALA A 170 -14.21 7.96 -8.61
C ALA A 170 -14.89 7.78 -7.24
N LEU A 171 -14.92 8.83 -6.42
CA LEU A 171 -15.57 8.95 -5.11
C LEU A 171 -16.43 10.22 -5.10
N SER A 172 -17.60 10.18 -4.46
CA SER A 172 -18.35 11.40 -4.17
C SER A 172 -17.74 12.10 -2.95
N ALA A 173 -17.87 13.43 -2.85
CA ALA A 173 -17.41 14.16 -1.66
C ALA A 173 -18.24 13.83 -0.40
N GLU A 174 -19.33 13.07 -0.56
CA GLU A 174 -20.25 12.63 0.49
C GLU A 174 -20.00 11.17 0.93
N ASP A 175 -19.12 10.44 0.22
CA ASP A 175 -18.61 9.10 0.59
C ASP A 175 -17.47 9.20 1.61
#